data_AF-A0A8B8UV01-F1
#
_entry.id   AF-A0A8B8UV01-F1
#
_cell.length_a   1.000
_cell.length_b   1.000
_cell.length_c   1.000
_cell.angle_alpha   90.00
_cell.angle_beta   90.00
_cell.angle_gamma   90.00
#
_symmetry.space_group_name_H-M   'P 1'
#
loop_
_entity.id
_entity.type
_entity.pdbx_description
1 polymer ?
#
loop_
_entity_poly.entity_id
_entity_poly.type
_entity_poly.pdbx_seq_one_letter_code
_entity_poly.pdbx_strand_id
1 'polypeptide(L)'
;MIETAIYGKTVDDQSRCVHWHLPKDVIAIKFKCCDRYYACFECHQELNSHPIERYDLRDDANKYLIICGVCRHEMTFAEYHDNNSNLICPSCASPFNPGCKLHYHLYFRNPPSVMC
;
A
#
# COMPACT_ATOMS: atom_id res chain seq x y z
N MET A 1 -6.78 -21.24 -6.45
CA MET A 1 -6.72 -19.77 -6.53
C MET A 1 -5.40 -19.36 -5.92
N ILE A 2 -4.54 -18.67 -6.67
CA ILE A 2 -3.24 -18.23 -6.15
C ILE A 2 -3.54 -16.97 -5.33
N GLU A 3 -3.33 -17.04 -4.01
CA GLU A 3 -3.46 -15.88 -3.14
C GLU A 3 -2.39 -14.85 -3.50
N THR A 4 -2.77 -13.58 -3.64
CA THR A 4 -1.84 -12.49 -3.93
C THR A 4 -0.88 -12.30 -2.75
N ALA A 5 0.40 -12.60 -2.97
CA ALA A 5 1.42 -12.56 -1.94
C ALA A 5 1.82 -11.13 -1.53
N ILE A 6 2.03 -10.92 -0.23
CA ILE A 6 2.62 -9.71 0.34
C ILE A 6 4.05 -10.01 0.80
N TYR A 7 5.00 -9.22 0.34
CA TYR A 7 6.42 -9.36 0.65
C TYR A 7 6.84 -8.37 1.75
N GLY A 8 7.85 -8.74 2.51
CA GLY A 8 8.44 -7.88 3.53
C GLY A 8 9.00 -8.70 4.67
N LYS A 9 9.68 -8.02 5.59
CA LYS A 9 10.01 -8.56 6.91
C LYS A 9 8.75 -8.49 7.78
N THR A 10 7.72 -9.24 7.40
CA THR A 10 6.41 -9.20 8.04
C THR A 10 6.47 -9.81 9.43
N VAL A 11 5.65 -9.29 10.34
CA VAL A 11 5.51 -9.80 11.71
C VAL A 11 4.20 -10.57 11.91
N ASP A 12 3.33 -10.55 10.91
CA ASP A 12 2.10 -11.32 10.81
C ASP A 12 1.66 -11.45 9.33
N ASP A 13 0.51 -12.10 9.11
CA ASP A 13 -0.07 -12.30 7.78
C ASP A 13 -0.85 -11.07 7.26
N GLN A 14 -1.01 -10.03 8.09
CA GLN A 14 -1.82 -8.84 7.83
C GLN A 14 -0.98 -7.64 7.36
N SER A 15 0.15 -7.90 6.68
CA SER A 15 1.09 -6.93 6.12
C SER A 15 1.85 -6.04 7.10
N ARG A 16 1.69 -6.19 8.41
CA ARG A 16 2.52 -5.46 9.38
C ARG A 16 3.96 -5.96 9.29
N CYS A 17 4.92 -5.07 9.48
CA CYS A 17 6.35 -5.39 9.37
C CYS A 17 7.16 -4.83 10.53
N VAL A 18 8.43 -5.23 10.59
CA VAL A 18 9.37 -4.74 11.63
C VAL A 18 9.51 -3.21 11.66
N HIS A 19 9.24 -2.53 10.54
CA HIS A 19 9.28 -1.07 10.45
C HIS A 19 7.96 -0.39 10.88
N TRP A 20 6.81 -0.97 10.48
CA TRP A 20 5.46 -0.41 10.70
C TRP A 20 4.50 -1.52 11.14
N HIS A 21 4.03 -1.47 12.38
CA HIS A 21 3.23 -2.53 13.01
C HIS A 21 2.20 -2.03 14.03
N LEU A 22 1.72 -0.79 13.88
CA LEU A 22 0.50 -0.37 14.56
C LEU A 22 -0.69 -1.22 14.09
N PRO A 23 -1.76 -1.35 14.88
CA PRO A 23 -2.93 -2.17 14.51
C PRO A 23 -3.57 -1.82 13.15
N LYS A 24 -3.34 -0.60 12.64
CA LYS A 24 -3.87 -0.09 11.38
C LYS A 24 -2.89 -0.18 10.20
N ASP A 25 -1.67 -0.68 10.42
CA ASP A 25 -0.64 -0.86 9.39
C ASP A 25 -0.90 -2.13 8.57
N VAL A 26 -2.11 -2.24 8.04
CA VAL A 26 -2.66 -3.45 7.40
C VAL A 26 -2.94 -3.26 5.91
N ILE A 27 -2.20 -2.37 5.27
CA ILE A 27 -2.12 -2.28 3.80
C ILE A 27 -0.72 -2.65 3.34
N ALA A 28 -0.62 -3.18 2.12
CA ALA A 28 0.62 -3.22 1.37
C ALA A 28 0.45 -2.49 0.04
N ILE A 29 1.54 -2.00 -0.52
CA ILE A 29 1.55 -1.18 -1.74
C ILE A 29 2.27 -1.94 -2.83
N LYS A 30 1.71 -1.94 -4.04
CA LYS A 30 2.33 -2.51 -5.23
C LYS A 30 3.45 -1.60 -5.70
N PHE A 31 4.62 -2.17 -6.00
CA PHE A 31 5.77 -1.41 -6.49
C PHE A 31 5.87 -1.49 -8.01
N LYS A 32 5.94 -0.33 -8.67
CA LYS A 32 5.98 -0.23 -10.15
C LYS A 32 7.14 -0.97 -10.78
N CYS A 33 8.30 -0.94 -10.13
CA CYS A 33 9.54 -1.54 -10.63
C CYS A 33 9.52 -3.07 -10.67
N CYS A 34 8.64 -3.76 -9.92
CA CYS A 34 8.66 -5.22 -9.83
C CYS A 34 7.28 -5.90 -9.78
N ASP A 35 6.19 -5.13 -9.84
CA ASP A 35 4.80 -5.60 -9.81
C ASP A 35 4.45 -6.50 -8.60
N ARG A 36 5.05 -6.22 -7.44
CA ARG A 36 4.83 -6.95 -6.18
C ARG A 36 4.33 -6.03 -5.08
N TYR A 37 3.46 -6.57 -4.22
CA TYR A 37 3.03 -5.89 -3.00
C TYR A 37 4.07 -6.05 -1.91
N TYR A 38 4.54 -4.93 -1.36
CA TYR A 38 5.38 -4.93 -0.16
C TYR A 38 4.68 -4.25 1.00
N ALA A 39 4.90 -4.76 2.22
CA ALA A 39 4.40 -4.19 3.47
C ALA A 39 4.74 -2.69 3.61
N CYS A 40 5.96 -2.30 3.22
CA CYS A 40 6.40 -0.91 3.20
C CYS A 40 7.59 -0.69 2.24
N PHE A 41 7.98 0.57 2.04
CA PHE A 41 9.14 0.92 1.21
C PHE A 41 10.49 0.47 1.77
N GLU A 42 10.67 0.44 3.09
CA GLU A 42 11.92 -0.03 3.70
C GLU A 42 12.07 -1.55 3.50
N CYS A 43 11.00 -2.32 3.67
CA CYS A 43 10.96 -3.72 3.30
C CYS A 43 11.33 -3.94 1.83
N HIS A 44 10.82 -3.12 0.91
CA HIS A 44 11.21 -3.20 -0.49
C HIS A 44 12.71 -2.92 -0.69
N GLN A 45 13.24 -1.84 -0.12
CA GLN A 45 14.64 -1.44 -0.26
C GLN A 45 15.61 -2.47 0.33
N GLU A 46 15.24 -3.12 1.43
CA GLU A 46 16.07 -4.14 2.06
C GLU A 46 16.06 -5.48 1.33
N LEU A 47 14.95 -5.81 0.63
CA LEU A 47 14.77 -7.10 -0.04
C LEU A 47 15.08 -7.06 -1.55
N ASN A 48 15.32 -5.88 -2.12
CA ASN A 48 15.59 -5.72 -3.55
C ASN A 48 16.79 -4.82 -3.79
N SER A 49 17.53 -5.10 -4.87
CA SER A 49 18.72 -4.33 -5.26
C SER A 49 18.44 -3.23 -6.29
N HIS A 50 17.18 -2.98 -6.65
CA HIS A 50 16.78 -1.98 -7.63
C HIS A 50 16.04 -0.80 -6.97
N PRO A 51 16.12 0.42 -7.54
CA PRO A 51 15.44 1.58 -7.00
C PRO A 51 13.92 1.44 -7.07
N ILE A 52 13.23 2.26 -6.26
CA ILE A 52 11.78 2.40 -6.30
C ILE A 52 11.40 3.24 -7.51
N GLU A 53 10.50 2.72 -8.34
CA GLU A 53 9.80 3.49 -9.36
C GLU A 53 8.42 3.91 -8.87
N ARG A 54 8.02 5.13 -9.21
CA ARG A 54 6.75 5.72 -8.78
C ARG A 54 5.70 5.60 -9.88
N TYR A 55 4.48 5.23 -9.51
CA TYR A 55 3.32 5.38 -10.39
C TYR A 55 2.97 6.86 -10.56
N ASP A 56 2.46 7.24 -11.72
CA ASP A 56 1.84 8.56 -11.89
C ASP A 56 0.34 8.39 -11.73
N LEU A 57 -0.27 8.95 -10.68
CA LEU A 57 -1.69 8.72 -10.42
C LEU A 57 -2.61 9.28 -11.51
N ARG A 58 -2.11 10.11 -12.43
CA ARG A 58 -2.86 10.55 -13.61
C ARG A 58 -2.93 9.46 -14.68
N ASP A 59 -1.84 8.72 -14.88
CA ASP A 59 -1.71 7.71 -15.95
C ASP A 59 -2.03 6.29 -15.44
N ASP A 60 -1.83 6.05 -14.15
CA ASP A 60 -1.91 4.74 -13.49
C ASP A 60 -3.16 4.60 -12.60
N ALA A 61 -4.14 5.50 -12.72
CA ALA A 61 -5.32 5.59 -11.84
C ALA A 61 -6.14 4.30 -11.70
N ASN A 62 -6.26 3.53 -12.79
CA ASN A 62 -7.08 2.31 -12.83
C ASN A 62 -6.32 1.04 -12.41
N LYS A 63 -5.05 1.15 -12.00
CA LYS A 63 -4.26 0.01 -11.53
C LYS A 63 -4.60 -0.31 -10.09
N TYR A 64 -4.60 -1.60 -9.75
CA TYR A 64 -4.61 -2.03 -8.36
C TYR A 64 -3.24 -1.76 -7.75
N LEU A 65 -3.17 -0.78 -6.85
CA LEU A 65 -1.92 -0.29 -6.26
C LEU A 65 -1.83 -0.61 -4.76
N ILE A 66 -2.95 -0.95 -4.13
CA ILE A 66 -3.05 -1.18 -2.69
C ILE A 66 -3.72 -2.53 -2.48
N ILE A 67 -3.23 -3.32 -1.53
CA ILE A 67 -3.89 -4.55 -1.09
C ILE A 67 -4.14 -4.50 0.40
N CYS A 68 -5.33 -4.93 0.83
CA CYS A 68 -5.62 -5.11 2.25
C CYS A 68 -4.87 -6.35 2.79
N GLY A 69 -4.03 -6.16 3.81
CA GLY A 69 -3.34 -7.25 4.49
C GLY A 69 -4.30 -8.25 5.14
N VAL A 70 -5.49 -7.82 5.58
CA VAL A 70 -6.46 -8.65 6.31
C VAL A 70 -7.23 -9.60 5.39
N CYS A 71 -7.75 -9.10 4.25
CA CYS A 71 -8.63 -9.88 3.38
C CYS A 71 -8.12 -10.04 1.94
N ARG A 72 -6.92 -9.52 1.63
CA ARG A 72 -6.30 -9.55 0.29
C ARG A 72 -7.09 -8.83 -0.80
N HIS A 73 -8.08 -8.01 -0.45
CA HIS A 73 -8.77 -7.19 -1.43
C HIS A 73 -7.81 -6.15 -2.04
N GLU A 74 -7.61 -6.25 -3.36
CA GLU A 74 -6.83 -5.31 -4.16
C GLU A 74 -7.70 -4.10 -4.54
N MET A 75 -7.13 -2.91 -4.43
CA MET A 75 -7.81 -1.64 -4.60
C MET A 75 -6.99 -0.71 -5.50
N THR A 76 -7.69 0.04 -6.33
CA THR A 76 -7.15 1.25 -6.97
C THR A 76 -6.84 2.30 -5.91
N PHE A 77 -6.03 3.30 -6.27
CA PHE A 77 -5.78 4.43 -5.37
C PHE A 77 -7.07 5.19 -5.03
N ALA A 78 -7.99 5.33 -5.99
CA ALA A 78 -9.28 5.98 -5.78
C ALA A 78 -10.17 5.23 -4.76
N GLU A 79 -10.23 3.90 -4.83
CA GLU A 79 -10.98 3.09 -3.84
C GLU A 79 -10.35 3.14 -2.44
N TYR A 80 -9.03 3.26 -2.37
CA TYR A 80 -8.31 3.39 -1.10
C TYR A 80 -8.42 4.80 -0.49
N HIS A 81 -8.41 5.86 -1.31
CA HIS A 81 -8.30 7.25 -0.86
C HIS A 81 -9.52 8.11 -1.19
N ASP A 82 -9.83 8.31 -2.47
CA ASP A 82 -10.82 9.30 -2.93
C ASP A 82 -12.26 8.93 -2.51
N ASN A 83 -12.60 7.65 -2.64
CA ASN A 83 -13.94 7.12 -2.35
C ASN A 83 -14.04 6.56 -0.92
N ASN A 84 -13.10 6.91 -0.03
CA ASN A 84 -12.93 6.24 1.26
C ASN A 84 -12.63 7.23 2.40
N SER A 85 -13.63 8.07 2.72
CA SER A 85 -13.53 9.07 3.79
C SER A 85 -13.28 8.46 5.17
N ASN A 86 -13.72 7.22 5.43
CA ASN A 86 -13.52 6.51 6.69
C ASN A 86 -12.16 5.79 6.78
N LEU A 87 -11.44 5.71 5.66
CA LEU A 87 -10.16 5.04 5.51
C LEU A 87 -10.20 3.58 6.02
N ILE A 88 -11.14 2.81 5.48
CA ILE A 88 -11.38 1.40 5.83
C ILE A 88 -11.35 0.51 4.58
N CYS A 89 -11.09 -0.79 4.73
CA CYS A 89 -11.23 -1.72 3.63
C CYS A 89 -12.69 -1.80 3.15
N PRO A 90 -13.01 -1.62 1.86
CA PRO A 90 -14.39 -1.76 1.36
C PRO A 90 -14.91 -3.20 1.42
N SER A 91 -14.00 -4.19 1.51
CA SER A 91 -14.35 -5.62 1.57
C SER A 91 -14.54 -6.14 3.00
N CYS A 92 -13.68 -5.76 3.95
CA CYS A 92 -13.72 -6.31 5.33
C CYS A 92 -13.87 -5.27 6.44
N ALA A 93 -14.02 -3.99 6.09
CA ALA A 93 -14.14 -2.85 7.01
C ALA A 93 -12.97 -2.64 7.99
N SER A 94 -11.84 -3.35 7.81
CA SER A 94 -10.64 -3.13 8.63
C SER A 94 -10.12 -1.70 8.48
N PRO A 95 -9.78 -1.01 9.58
CA PRO A 95 -9.28 0.37 9.53
C PRO A 95 -7.85 0.42 9.00
N PHE A 96 -7.56 1.41 8.15
CA PHE A 96 -6.21 1.69 7.67
C PHE A 96 -5.59 2.88 8.39
N ASN A 97 -4.26 2.99 8.32
CA ASN A 97 -3.52 4.04 9.00
C ASN A 97 -3.53 5.35 8.17
N PRO A 98 -4.11 6.45 8.67
CA PRO A 98 -4.08 7.74 7.97
C PRO A 98 -2.67 8.32 7.83
N GLY A 99 -1.71 7.87 8.64
CA GLY A 99 -0.30 8.23 8.55
C GLY A 99 0.38 7.75 7.26
N CYS A 100 -0.16 6.74 6.56
CA CYS A 100 0.39 6.25 5.29
C CYS A 100 0.53 7.37 4.24
N LYS A 101 -0.33 8.41 4.30
CA LYS A 101 -0.28 9.56 3.38
C LYS A 101 1.02 10.35 3.43
N LEU A 102 1.71 10.34 4.56
CA LEU A 102 3.02 11.01 4.72
C LEU A 102 4.08 10.40 3.79
N HIS A 103 3.88 9.16 3.37
CA HIS A 103 4.83 8.41 2.53
C HIS A 103 4.39 8.30 1.06
N TYR A 104 3.25 8.87 0.66
CA TYR A 104 2.75 8.75 -0.73
C TYR A 104 3.78 9.20 -1.77
N HIS A 105 4.56 10.23 -1.45
CA HIS A 105 5.62 10.73 -2.32
C HIS A 105 6.69 9.68 -2.66
N LEU A 106 6.82 8.58 -1.91
CA LEU A 106 7.75 7.49 -2.19
C LEU A 106 7.23 6.54 -3.27
N TYR A 107 5.91 6.39 -3.39
CA TYR A 107 5.24 5.44 -4.29
C TYR A 107 4.61 6.10 -5.51
N PHE A 108 4.25 7.39 -5.39
CA PHE A 108 3.40 8.09 -6.34
C PHE A 108 4.00 9.44 -6.76
N ARG A 109 3.87 9.77 -8.04
CA ARG A 109 3.96 11.12 -8.59
C ARG A 109 2.56 11.74 -8.59
N ASN A 110 2.49 13.05 -8.37
CA ASN A 110 1.25 13.80 -8.25
C ASN A 110 0.25 13.23 -7.20
N PRO A 111 0.70 12.81 -6.00
CA PRO A 111 -0.24 12.38 -4.97
C PRO A 111 -1.14 13.55 -4.55
N PRO A 112 -2.35 13.27 -4.01
CA PRO A 112 -3.18 14.28 -3.38
C PRO A 112 -2.38 15.08 -2.37
N SER A 113 -2.54 16.41 -2.39
CA SER A 113 -1.86 17.29 -1.45
C SER A 113 -2.19 16.87 -0.02
N VAL A 114 -1.16 16.61 0.79
CA VAL A 114 -1.33 16.49 2.24
C VAL A 114 -1.66 17.90 2.74
N MET A 115 -2.95 18.23 2.87
CA MET A 115 -3.35 19.47 3.53
C MET A 115 -2.77 19.46 4.95
N CYS A 116 -1.95 20.48 5.21
CA CYS A 116 -1.32 20.78 6.49
C CYS A 116 -2.37 21.14 7.54
#